data_AF-A0A420YQF5-F1
#
_entry.id   AF-A0A420YQF5-F1
#
_cell.length_a   1.000
_cell.length_b   1.000
_cell.length_c   1.000
_cell.angle_alpha   90.00
_cell.angle_beta   90.00
_cell.angle_gamma   90.00
#
_symmetry.space_group_name_H-M   'P 1'
#
loop_
_entity.id
_entity.type
_entity.pdbx_description
1 polymer ?
#
loop_
_entity_poly.entity_id
_entity_poly.type
_entity_poly.pdbx_seq_one_letter_code
_entity_poly.pdbx_strand_id
1 'polypeptide(L)' 'MVIVVSPLMHDKIIKIIDEIPGTNYQFIKKEGINLYFEVAPSSDEEAAQLIKSTLKANPISKALMFKVLTKEYI' A
#
# COMPACT_ATOMS: atom_id res chain seq x y z
N MET A 1 -4.73 9.08 3.29
CA MET A 1 -4.92 8.12 2.17
C MET A 1 -3.58 7.76 1.55
N VAL A 2 -3.37 6.47 1.29
CA VAL A 2 -2.12 5.93 0.73
C VAL A 2 -2.39 5.38 -0.67
N ILE A 3 -1.47 5.62 -1.59
CA ILE A 3 -1.51 5.10 -2.95
C ILE A 3 -0.29 4.20 -3.16
N VAL A 4 -0.55 2.94 -3.52
CA VAL A 4 0.48 1.99 -3.91
C VAL A 4 0.45 1.84 -5.42
N VAL A 5 1.47 2.37 -6.08
CA VAL A 5 1.73 2.20 -7.50
C VAL A 5 2.48 0.89 -7.68
N SER A 6 1.87 -0.07 -8.36
CA SER A 6 2.53 -1.31 -8.76
C SER A 6 2.05 -1.73 -10.14
N PRO A 7 2.93 -2.06 -11.10
CA PRO A 7 2.52 -2.53 -12.41
C PRO A 7 1.98 -3.97 -12.39
N LEU A 8 2.29 -4.76 -11.35
CA LEU A 8 1.96 -6.18 -11.27
C LEU A 8 1.50 -6.58 -9.85
N MET A 9 0.90 -7.75 -9.75
CA MET A 9 0.53 -8.41 -8.48
C MET A 9 -0.37 -7.57 -7.55
N HIS A 10 -1.35 -6.88 -8.11
CA HIS A 10 -2.32 -6.05 -7.37
C HIS A 10 -3.03 -6.80 -6.26
N ASP A 11 -3.62 -7.97 -6.56
CA ASP A 11 -4.32 -8.80 -5.57
C ASP A 11 -3.43 -9.20 -4.39
N LYS A 12 -2.17 -9.55 -4.65
CA LYS A 12 -1.23 -9.90 -3.58
C LYS A 12 -0.91 -8.69 -2.71
N ILE A 13 -0.71 -7.52 -3.32
CA ILE A 13 -0.44 -6.28 -2.57
C ILE A 13 -1.62 -5.94 -1.68
N ILE A 14 -2.84 -6.03 -2.20
CA ILE A 14 -4.07 -5.80 -1.43
C ILE A 14 -4.12 -6.77 -0.25
N LYS A 15 -3.91 -8.07 -0.46
CA LYS A 15 -3.84 -9.07 0.61
C LYS A 15 -2.77 -8.77 1.66
N ILE A 16 -1.55 -8.45 1.23
CA ILE A 16 -0.44 -8.14 2.14
C ILE A 16 -0.77 -6.94 3.03
N ILE A 17 -1.46 -5.94 2.49
CA ILE A 17 -1.86 -4.74 3.23
C ILE A 17 -3.03 -5.02 4.18
N ASP A 18 -3.99 -5.84 3.74
CA ASP A 18 -5.13 -6.30 4.54
C ASP A 18 -4.70 -7.17 5.72
N GLU A 19 -3.63 -7.95 5.55
CA GLU A 19 -3.03 -8.79 6.61
C GLU A 19 -2.17 -8.01 7.61
N ILE A 20 -2.00 -6.68 7.48
CA ILE A 20 -1.20 -5.89 8.43
C ILE A 20 -1.99 -5.79 9.75
N PRO A 21 -1.48 -6.39 10.85
CA PRO A 21 -2.20 -6.44 12.11
C PRO A 21 -2.20 -5.06 12.80
N GLY A 22 -3.35 -4.67 13.34
CA GLY A 22 -3.50 -3.43 14.12
C GLY A 22 -3.76 -2.17 13.30
N THR A 23 -3.99 -2.29 12.00
CA THR A 23 -4.27 -1.17 11.10
C THR A 23 -5.54 -1.40 10.30
N ASN A 24 -6.44 -0.41 10.30
CA ASN A 24 -7.66 -0.43 9.50
C ASN A 24 -7.35 0.15 8.10
N TYR A 25 -6.64 -0.64 7.28
CA TYR A 25 -6.34 -0.27 5.91
C TYR A 25 -7.41 -0.81 4.98
N GLN A 26 -8.20 0.09 4.41
CA GLN A 26 -9.30 -0.28 3.54
C GLN A 26 -8.92 -0.02 2.08
N PHE A 27 -8.94 -1.06 1.26
CA PHE A 27 -8.80 -0.89 -0.19
C PHE A 27 -10.04 -0.20 -0.75
N ILE A 28 -9.85 0.92 -1.46
CA ILE A 28 -10.93 1.76 -2.00
C ILE A 28 -11.17 1.45 -3.47
N LYS A 29 -10.10 1.53 -4.28
CA LYS A 29 -10.20 1.32 -5.72
C LYS A 29 -8.83 1.06 -6.34
N LYS A 30 -8.87 0.54 -7.56
CA LYS A 30 -7.72 0.39 -8.46
C LYS A 30 -7.93 1.28 -9.69
N GLU A 31 -6.92 2.03 -10.06
CA GLU A 31 -6.91 2.86 -11.28
C GLU A 31 -5.61 2.59 -12.05
N GLY A 32 -5.69 1.72 -13.07
CA GLY A 32 -4.52 1.27 -13.81
C GLY A 32 -3.52 0.51 -12.93
N ILE A 33 -2.36 1.11 -12.71
CA ILE A 33 -1.28 0.60 -11.84
C ILE A 33 -1.34 1.17 -10.42
N ASN A 34 -2.28 2.08 -10.13
CA ASN A 34 -2.43 2.72 -8.83
C ASN A 34 -3.49 2.01 -8.00
N LEU A 35 -3.14 1.65 -6.77
CA LEU A 35 -4.02 1.05 -5.78
C LEU A 35 -4.25 2.06 -4.66
N TYR A 36 -5.50 2.37 -4.39
CA TYR A 36 -5.91 3.39 -3.43
C TYR A 36 -6.34 2.73 -2.14
N PHE A 37 -5.69 3.09 -1.05
CA PHE A 37 -5.98 2.59 0.30
C PHE A 37 -6.35 3.76 1.21
N GLU A 38 -7.48 3.64 1.87
CA GLU A 38 -7.86 4.49 2.99
C GLU A 38 -7.21 3.95 4.26
N VAL A 39 -6.71 4.87 5.08
CA VAL A 39 -5.97 4.56 6.31
C VAL A 39 -6.61 5.36 7.44
N ALA A 40 -6.99 4.68 8.52
CA ALA A 40 -7.58 5.29 9.70
C ALA A 40 -7.12 4.55 10.97
N PRO A 41 -6.86 5.19 12.12
CA PRO A 41 -6.71 6.63 12.42
C PRO A 41 -5.23 7.11 12.46
N SER A 42 -4.28 6.31 11.98
CA SER A 42 -2.85 6.64 11.97
C SER A 42 -2.50 7.68 10.91
N SER A 43 -1.40 8.42 11.10
CA SER A 43 -0.88 9.37 10.11
C SER A 43 -0.59 8.68 8.77
N ASP A 44 -0.95 9.36 7.68
CA ASP A 44 -0.77 8.87 6.31
C ASP A 44 0.69 8.47 6.01
N GLU A 45 1.65 9.20 6.55
CA GLU A 45 3.08 8.93 6.40
C GLU A 45 3.51 7.64 7.11
N GLU A 46 3.06 7.42 8.34
CA GLU A 46 3.36 6.21 9.10
C GLU A 46 2.78 4.99 8.38
N ALA A 47 1.55 5.11 7.89
CA ALA A 47 0.91 4.05 7.12
C ALA A 47 1.66 3.76 5.81
N ALA A 48 2.07 4.80 5.08
CA ALA A 48 2.86 4.63 3.86
C ALA A 48 4.23 3.99 4.13
N GLN A 49 4.91 4.36 5.22
CA GLN A 49 6.18 3.75 5.62
C GLN A 49 6.01 2.29 6.03
N LEU A 50 4.95 1.97 6.78
CA LEU A 50 4.64 0.60 7.19
C LEU A 50 4.33 -0.27 5.97
N ILE A 51 3.41 0.17 5.11
CA ILE A 51 3.07 -0.52 3.86
C ILE A 51 4.31 -0.73 3.00
N LYS A 52 5.13 0.31 2.81
CA LYS A 52 6.37 0.22 2.04
C LYS A 52 7.35 -0.78 2.65
N SER A 53 7.47 -0.83 3.98
CA SER A 53 8.36 -1.76 4.68
C SER A 53 7.86 -3.20 4.60
N THR A 54 6.56 -3.44 4.78
CA THR A 54 5.92 -4.76 4.61
C THR A 54 6.08 -5.27 3.18
N LEU A 55 5.85 -4.41 2.18
CA LEU A 55 6.06 -4.75 0.78
C LEU A 55 7.53 -5.02 0.46
N LYS A 56 8.49 -4.30 1.05
CA LYS A 56 9.92 -4.59 0.88
C LYS A 56 10.35 -5.89 1.56
N ALA A 57 9.75 -6.21 2.70
CA ALA A 57 10.02 -7.43 3.45
C ALA A 57 9.48 -8.67 2.73
N ASN A 58 8.38 -8.53 1.99
CA ASN A 58 7.80 -9.63 1.25
C ASN A 58 8.63 -9.94 -0.02
N PRO A 59 9.15 -11.17 -0.19
CA PRO A 59 10.04 -11.55 -1.30
C PRO A 59 9.38 -11.40 -2.68
N ILE A 60 8.05 -11.44 -2.73
CA ILE A 60 7.27 -11.30 -3.96
C ILE A 60 7.29 -9.86 -4.46
N SER A 61 7.09 -8.89 -3.56
CA SER A 61 7.11 -7.46 -3.90
C SER A 61 8.52 -6.87 -3.92
N LYS A 62 9.49 -7.48 -3.24
CA LYS A 62 10.91 -7.07 -3.29
C LYS A 62 11.50 -7.05 -4.70
N ALA A 63 11.03 -7.94 -5.58
CA ALA A 63 11.45 -8.01 -6.98
C ALA A 63 10.64 -7.06 -7.90
N LEU A 64 9.57 -6.45 -7.40
CA LEU A 64 8.69 -5.57 -8.16
C LEU A 64 9.08 -4.11 -7.95
N MET A 65 9.01 -3.30 -9.01
CA MET A 65 9.04 -1.85 -8.88
C MET A 65 7.68 -1.39 -8.34
N PHE A 66 7.64 -0.96 -7.09
CA PHE A 66 6.47 -0.32 -6.49
C PHE A 66 6.82 1.06 -5.91
N LYS A 67 5.86 1.97 -5.94
CA LYS A 67 5.96 3.30 -5.32
C LYS A 67 4.81 3.45 -4.33
N VAL A 68 5.11 3.93 -3.13
CA VAL A 68 4.08 4.27 -2.15
C VAL A 68 4.05 5.79 -2.04
N LEU A 69 2.88 6.38 -2.21
CA LEU A 69 2.61 7.81 -2.17
C LEU A 69 1.53 8.09 -1.11
N THR A 70 1.59 9.25 -0.47
CA THR A 70 0.53 9.74 0.42
C THR A 70 -0.23 10.88 -0.26
N LYS A 71 -1.49 11.08 0.13
CA LYS A 71 -2.37 12.13 -0.42
C LYS A 71 -1.80 13.54 -0.23
N GLU A 72 -0.94 13.74 0.77
CA GLU A 72 -0.26 15.02 1.03
C GLU A 72 0.71 15.46 -0.08
N TYR A 73 1.06 14.55 -1.00
CA TYR A 73 1.98 14.81 -2.12
C TYR A 73 1.32 14.81 -3.50
N ILE A 74 -0.01 14.98 -3.59
CA ILE A 74 -0.77 15.05 -4.85
C ILE A 74 -1.40 16.43 -5.01
#